data_AF-A0A251XM83-F1
#
_entry.id   AF-A0A251XM83-F1
#
_cell.length_a   1.000
_cell.length_b   1.000
_cell.length_c   1.000
_cell.angle_alpha   90.00
_cell.angle_beta   90.00
_cell.angle_gamma   90.00
#
_symmetry.space_group_name_H-M   'P 1'
#
loop_
_entity.id
_entity.type
_entity.pdbx_description
1 polymer ?
#
loop_
_entity_poly.entity_id
_entity_poly.type
_entity_poly.pdbx_seq_one_letter_code
_entity_poly.pdbx_strand_id
1 'polypeptide(L)'
;MTTADGARTGYDALVIATGVRPRRLAGTEGTRGVHVLRTLEDAEALRAEVDVGKRVVVIGGGFLGAEIASVLQASVGEVVLLTAGENLLERVIGRPVGAELMALHRSMGITVIPAPLSRVRSLVTDTGE
;
A
#
# COMPACT_ATOMS: atom_id res chain seq x y z
N MET A 1 12.70 -22.29 -21.66
CA MET A 1 11.62 -21.69 -20.88
C MET A 1 10.34 -22.47 -21.14
N THR A 2 9.54 -22.74 -20.11
CA THR A 2 8.21 -23.37 -20.28
C THR A 2 7.15 -22.36 -19.86
N THR A 3 6.15 -22.13 -20.71
CA THR A 3 5.03 -21.21 -20.44
C THR A 3 3.91 -21.93 -19.69
N ALA A 4 2.97 -21.17 -19.12
CA ALA A 4 1.88 -21.72 -18.30
C ALA A 4 0.93 -22.65 -19.07
N ASP A 5 0.84 -22.50 -20.39
CA ASP A 5 0.10 -23.37 -21.32
C ASP A 5 0.91 -24.60 -21.78
N GLY A 6 2.12 -24.81 -21.23
CA GLY A 6 2.95 -25.98 -21.48
C GLY A 6 3.89 -25.87 -22.69
N ALA A 7 3.85 -24.79 -23.46
CA ALA A 7 4.75 -24.60 -24.58
C ALA A 7 6.21 -24.44 -24.10
N ARG A 8 7.16 -24.97 -24.87
CA ARG A 8 8.60 -24.94 -24.54
C ARG A 8 9.36 -24.18 -25.62
N THR A 9 10.11 -23.17 -25.19
CA THR A 9 10.94 -22.33 -26.08
C THR A 9 12.39 -22.37 -25.61
N GLY A 10 13.29 -22.75 -26.52
CA GLY A 10 14.74 -22.62 -26.32
C GLY A 10 15.18 -21.17 -26.44
N TYR A 11 16.35 -20.83 -25.90
CA TYR A 11 16.95 -19.51 -26.02
C TYR A 11 18.47 -19.63 -26.03
N ASP A 12 19.14 -18.78 -26.80
CA ASP A 12 20.60 -18.61 -26.74
C ASP A 12 21.00 -17.68 -25.57
N ALA A 13 20.13 -16.73 -25.24
CA ALA A 13 20.26 -15.84 -24.09
C ALA A 13 18.88 -15.54 -23.46
N LEU A 14 18.83 -15.46 -22.12
CA LEU A 14 17.60 -15.18 -21.36
C LEU A 14 17.80 -13.94 -20.47
N VAL A 15 16.87 -12.99 -20.56
CA VAL A 15 16.76 -11.86 -19.64
C VAL A 15 15.60 -12.09 -18.68
N ILE A 16 15.87 -12.05 -17.38
CA ILE A 16 14.85 -12.15 -16.34
C ILE A 16 14.43 -10.74 -15.94
N ALA A 17 13.23 -10.34 -16.35
CA ALA A 17 12.65 -9.02 -16.08
C ALA A 17 11.24 -9.13 -15.45
N THR A 18 11.04 -10.10 -14.56
CA THR A 18 9.73 -10.45 -13.97
C THR A 18 9.23 -9.49 -12.88
N GLY A 19 10.03 -8.47 -12.55
CA GLY A 19 9.67 -7.44 -11.57
C GLY A 19 9.50 -7.99 -10.16
N VAL A 20 8.57 -7.40 -9.41
CA VAL A 20 8.27 -7.75 -8.01
C VAL A 20 6.76 -7.85 -7.78
N ARG A 21 6.36 -8.60 -6.75
CA ARG A 21 4.98 -8.70 -6.28
C ARG A 21 4.82 -8.00 -4.93
N PRO A 22 3.65 -7.38 -4.65
CA PRO A 22 3.39 -6.76 -3.37
C PRO A 22 3.37 -7.82 -2.26
N ARG A 23 3.89 -7.46 -1.09
CA ARG A 23 3.75 -8.28 0.12
C ARG A 23 2.33 -8.10 0.64
N ARG A 24 1.58 -9.19 0.73
CA ARG A 24 0.26 -9.21 1.39
C ARG A 24 0.43 -9.37 2.89
N LEU A 25 -0.51 -8.83 3.66
CA LEU A 25 -0.61 -9.11 5.07
C LEU A 25 -1.16 -10.55 5.22
N ALA A 26 -0.51 -11.35 6.05
CA ALA A 26 -0.91 -12.76 6.20
C ALA A 26 -2.35 -12.86 6.74
N GLY A 27 -3.17 -13.71 6.12
CA GLY A 27 -4.54 -13.95 6.54
C GLY A 27 -5.55 -12.94 5.97
N THR A 28 -5.13 -12.06 5.07
CA THR A 28 -6.04 -11.11 4.39
C THR A 28 -6.34 -11.52 2.94
N GLU A 29 -5.97 -12.75 2.54
CA GLU A 29 -6.24 -13.27 1.21
C GLU A 29 -7.74 -13.40 0.96
N GLY A 30 -8.26 -12.71 -0.06
CA GLY A 30 -9.67 -12.74 -0.41
C GLY A 30 -10.59 -11.90 0.49
N THR A 31 -10.05 -11.25 1.52
CA THR A 31 -10.83 -10.37 2.39
C THR A 31 -11.31 -9.14 1.64
N ARG A 32 -12.63 -8.92 1.61
CA ARG A 32 -13.25 -7.75 0.98
C ARG A 32 -12.73 -6.46 1.61
N GLY A 33 -12.48 -5.43 0.80
CA GLY A 33 -11.95 -4.14 1.25
C GLY A 33 -10.45 -4.12 1.53
N VAL A 34 -9.74 -5.25 1.39
CA VAL A 34 -8.28 -5.30 1.50
C VAL A 34 -7.65 -5.27 0.12
N HIS A 35 -6.97 -4.16 -0.18
CA HIS A 35 -6.34 -3.92 -1.47
C HIS A 35 -4.80 -3.90 -1.35
N VAL A 36 -4.13 -4.31 -2.41
CA VAL A 36 -2.74 -3.96 -2.70
C VAL A 36 -2.74 -3.09 -3.95
N LEU A 37 -1.67 -2.34 -4.21
CA LEU A 37 -1.56 -1.56 -5.45
C LEU A 37 -0.24 -1.87 -6.16
N ARG A 38 -0.30 -2.60 -7.27
CA ARG A 38 0.86 -2.88 -8.13
C ARG A 38 0.51 -2.88 -9.61
N THR A 39 -0.63 -3.44 -10.00
CA THR A 39 -1.06 -3.53 -11.40
C THR A 39 -2.16 -2.51 -11.71
N LEU A 40 -2.57 -2.43 -12.97
CA LEU A 40 -3.69 -1.60 -13.38
C LEU A 40 -5.01 -2.13 -12.78
N GLU A 41 -5.16 -3.45 -12.77
CA GLU A 41 -6.33 -4.13 -12.22
C GLU A 41 -6.47 -3.85 -10.71
N ASP A 42 -5.35 -3.82 -9.98
CA ASP A 42 -5.35 -3.40 -8.57
C ASP A 42 -5.88 -1.96 -8.40
N ALA A 43 -5.46 -1.04 -9.29
CA ALA A 43 -5.92 0.37 -9.27
C ALA A 43 -7.41 0.50 -9.56
N GLU A 44 -7.91 -0.24 -10.56
CA GLU A 44 -9.33 -0.25 -10.92
C GLU A 44 -10.19 -0.83 -9.80
N ALA A 45 -9.74 -1.93 -9.18
CA ALA A 45 -10.42 -2.56 -8.04
C ALA A 45 -10.51 -1.61 -6.84
N LEU A 46 -9.41 -0.94 -6.47
CA LEU A 46 -9.41 0.07 -5.41
C LEU A 46 -10.37 1.22 -5.76
N ARG A 47 -10.25 1.78 -6.96
CA ARG A 47 -11.07 2.92 -7.41
C ARG A 47 -12.57 2.62 -7.35
N ALA A 48 -12.99 1.40 -7.70
CA ALA A 48 -14.38 0.99 -7.63
C ALA A 48 -14.95 1.01 -6.20
N GLU A 49 -14.10 0.96 -5.18
CA GLU A 49 -14.50 0.98 -3.77
C GLU A 49 -14.22 2.32 -3.07
N VAL A 50 -13.60 3.29 -3.72
CA VAL A 50 -13.35 4.62 -3.16
C VAL A 50 -14.60 5.49 -3.29
N ASP A 51 -15.15 5.92 -2.15
CA ASP A 51 -16.35 6.77 -2.08
C ASP A 51 -16.28 7.71 -0.88
N VAL A 52 -16.99 8.84 -0.96
CA VAL A 52 -17.01 9.88 0.08
C VAL A 52 -17.58 9.30 1.38
N GLY A 53 -16.95 9.63 2.51
CA GLY A 53 -17.39 9.19 3.84
C GLY A 53 -16.91 7.79 4.24
N LYS A 54 -16.13 7.11 3.40
CA LYS A 54 -15.41 5.90 3.78
C LYS A 54 -14.18 6.23 4.62
N ARG A 55 -13.82 5.29 5.50
CA ARG A 55 -12.61 5.36 6.32
C ARG A 55 -11.60 4.36 5.79
N VAL A 56 -10.38 4.82 5.53
CA VAL A 56 -9.35 3.96 4.94
C VAL A 56 -8.09 3.94 5.79
N VAL A 57 -7.53 2.74 5.97
CA VAL A 57 -6.21 2.54 6.58
C VAL A 57 -5.22 2.17 5.47
N VAL A 58 -4.17 2.96 5.33
CA VAL A 58 -3.03 2.67 4.44
C VAL A 58 -1.90 2.09 5.26
N ILE A 59 -1.43 0.90 4.88
CA ILE A 59 -0.37 0.18 5.60
C ILE A 59 0.95 0.31 4.82
N GLY A 60 1.87 1.12 5.34
CA GLY A 60 3.24 1.28 4.85
C GLY A 60 3.54 2.72 4.41
N GLY A 61 4.45 3.40 5.11
CA GLY A 61 4.87 4.78 4.81
C GLY A 61 6.01 4.92 3.79
N GLY A 62 6.01 4.08 2.75
CA GLY A 62 6.88 4.24 1.57
C GLY A 62 6.28 5.23 0.57
N PHE A 63 6.90 5.37 -0.61
CA PHE A 63 6.46 6.33 -1.64
C PHE A 63 5.00 6.11 -2.02
N LEU A 64 4.70 4.88 -2.43
CA LEU A 64 3.37 4.51 -2.87
C LEU A 64 2.31 4.69 -1.77
N GLY A 65 2.64 4.36 -0.52
CA GLY A 65 1.70 4.51 0.60
C GLY A 65 1.44 5.98 0.96
N ALA A 66 2.46 6.84 0.90
CA ALA A 66 2.31 8.28 1.07
C ALA A 66 1.44 8.88 -0.06
N GLU A 67 1.75 8.56 -1.32
CA GLU A 67 0.99 9.01 -2.49
C GLU A 67 -0.48 8.60 -2.42
N ILE A 68 -0.75 7.30 -2.21
CA ILE A 68 -2.14 6.79 -2.12
C ILE A 68 -2.87 7.43 -0.94
N ALA A 69 -2.23 7.58 0.23
CA ALA A 69 -2.86 8.22 1.38
C ALA A 69 -3.33 9.64 1.06
N SER A 70 -2.53 10.42 0.32
CA SER A 70 -2.91 11.77 -0.11
C SER A 70 -4.09 11.78 -1.10
N VAL A 71 -4.08 10.88 -2.08
CA VAL A 71 -5.16 10.76 -3.08
C VAL A 71 -6.47 10.29 -2.42
N LEU A 72 -6.38 9.32 -1.52
CA LEU A 72 -7.53 8.82 -0.78
C LEU A 72 -8.06 9.87 0.17
N GLN A 73 -7.22 10.62 0.87
CA GLN A 73 -7.67 11.66 1.78
C GLN A 73 -8.51 12.71 1.06
N ALA A 74 -8.08 13.13 -0.14
CA ALA A 74 -8.85 14.03 -0.99
C ALA A 74 -10.18 13.44 -1.50
N SER A 75 -10.29 12.11 -1.56
CA SER A 75 -11.45 11.41 -2.14
C SER A 75 -12.47 10.96 -1.08
N VAL A 76 -12.01 10.42 0.05
CA VAL A 76 -12.86 9.79 1.09
C VAL A 76 -13.03 10.65 2.34
N GLY A 77 -12.06 11.53 2.64
CA GLY A 77 -12.09 12.46 3.78
C GLY A 77 -11.51 11.93 5.10
N GLU A 78 -11.37 10.61 5.29
CA GLU A 78 -10.82 10.02 6.53
C GLU A 78 -9.79 8.91 6.25
N VAL A 79 -8.51 9.24 6.33
CA VAL A 79 -7.38 8.32 6.12
C VAL A 79 -6.45 8.23 7.33
N VAL A 80 -6.09 6.99 7.69
CA VAL A 80 -5.01 6.67 8.63
C VAL A 80 -3.85 6.03 7.88
N LEU A 81 -2.65 6.60 7.98
CA LEU A 81 -1.42 6.06 7.39
C LEU A 81 -0.51 5.47 8.47
N LEU A 82 -0.27 4.16 8.40
CA LEU A 82 0.65 3.44 9.28
C LEU A 82 2.04 3.36 8.65
N THR A 83 3.10 3.71 9.40
CA THR A 83 4.48 3.59 8.90
C THR A 83 5.41 2.92 9.90
N ALA A 84 6.15 1.89 9.46
CA ALA A 84 7.12 1.18 10.29
C ALA A 84 8.38 1.99 10.63
N GLY A 85 8.52 3.23 10.14
CA GLY A 85 9.59 4.16 10.51
C GLY A 85 9.12 5.24 11.48
N GLU A 86 10.05 5.99 12.06
CA GLU A 86 9.73 7.18 12.86
C GLU A 86 9.18 8.33 12.00
N ASN A 87 9.62 8.40 10.74
CA ASN A 87 9.13 9.33 9.72
C ASN A 87 8.74 8.61 8.43
N LEU A 88 7.99 9.29 7.55
CA LEU A 88 7.72 8.77 6.20
C LEU A 88 9.02 8.75 5.40
N LEU A 89 9.23 7.70 4.59
CA LEU A 89 10.34 7.62 3.63
C LEU A 89 11.77 7.80 4.19
N GLU A 90 11.97 7.86 5.52
CA GLU A 90 13.28 8.19 6.14
C GLU A 90 14.42 7.28 5.66
N ARG A 91 14.14 5.98 5.48
CA ARG A 91 15.12 5.00 4.97
C ARG A 91 15.61 5.29 3.55
N VAL A 92 14.89 6.10 2.78
CA VAL A 92 15.18 6.37 1.37
C VAL A 92 15.70 7.80 1.16
N ILE A 93 15.08 8.78 1.82
CA ILE A 93 15.37 10.21 1.59
C ILE A 93 15.95 10.92 2.83
N GLY A 94 16.15 10.19 3.93
CA GLY A 94 16.69 10.73 5.17
C GLY A 94 15.66 11.39 6.08
N ARG A 95 16.05 11.57 7.35
CA ARG A 95 15.19 12.06 8.42
C ARG A 95 14.61 13.46 8.18
N PRO A 96 15.41 14.48 7.77
CA PRO A 96 14.87 15.84 7.63
C PRO A 96 13.71 15.90 6.64
N VAL A 97 13.90 15.32 5.44
CA VAL A 97 12.86 15.31 4.41
C VAL A 97 11.68 14.41 4.81
N GLY A 98 11.95 13.27 5.44
CA GLY A 98 10.89 12.39 5.92
C GLY A 98 9.98 13.02 6.97
N ALA A 99 10.55 13.84 7.87
CA ALA A 99 9.80 14.57 8.88
C ALA A 99 8.92 15.65 8.24
N GLU A 100 9.44 16.41 7.27
CA GLU A 100 8.66 17.39 6.51
C GLU A 100 7.52 16.73 5.72
N LEU A 101 7.77 15.59 5.06
CA LEU A 101 6.70 14.85 4.39
C LEU A 101 5.64 14.36 5.37
N MET A 102 6.02 13.90 6.55
CA MET A 102 5.05 13.51 7.58
C MET A 102 4.21 14.71 8.05
N ALA A 103 4.83 15.87 8.28
CA ALA A 103 4.14 17.09 8.65
C ALA A 103 3.16 17.53 7.56
N LEU A 104 3.57 17.46 6.28
CA LEU A 104 2.72 17.76 5.13
C LEU A 104 1.49 16.84 5.09
N HIS A 105 1.67 15.53 5.27
CA HIS A 105 0.55 14.57 5.30
C HIS A 105 -0.43 14.88 6.44
N ARG A 106 0.08 15.20 7.63
CA ARG A 106 -0.74 15.63 8.77
C ARG A 106 -1.51 16.93 8.48
N SER A 107 -0.89 17.90 7.80
CA SER A 107 -1.59 19.14 7.41
C SER A 107 -2.70 18.93 6.39
N MET A 108 -2.66 17.83 5.64
CA MET A 108 -3.74 17.43 4.72
C MET A 108 -4.89 16.70 5.43
N GLY A 109 -4.83 16.55 6.76
CA GLY A 109 -5.84 15.86 7.56
C GLY A 109 -5.61 14.35 7.72
N ILE A 110 -4.50 13.81 7.22
CA ILE A 110 -4.17 12.39 7.34
C ILE A 110 -3.66 12.09 8.75
N THR A 111 -4.25 11.10 9.41
CA THR A 111 -3.72 10.60 10.68
C THR A 111 -2.52 9.71 10.42
N VAL A 112 -1.30 10.19 10.68
CA VAL A 112 -0.07 9.40 10.50
C VAL A 112 0.39 8.80 11.82
N ILE A 113 0.40 7.45 11.89
CA ILE A 113 0.86 6.67 13.04
C ILE A 113 2.25 6.09 12.74
N PRO A 114 3.31 6.59 13.39
CA PRO A 114 4.67 6.07 13.21
C PRO A 114 4.96 4.84 14.09
N ALA A 115 6.10 4.21 13.84
CA ALA A 115 6.66 3.20 14.72
C ALA A 115 7.05 3.81 16.09
N PRO A 116 7.08 3.00 17.17
CA PRO A 116 6.72 1.59 17.22
C PRO A 116 5.20 1.34 17.34
N LEU A 117 4.38 2.40 17.37
CA LEU A 117 2.93 2.30 17.60
C LEU A 117 2.19 1.65 16.42
N SER A 118 2.75 1.72 15.22
CA SER A 118 2.17 1.12 14.02
C SER A 118 2.55 -0.35 13.84
N ARG A 119 1.76 -1.27 14.40
CA ARG A 119 1.82 -2.70 14.04
C ARG A 119 0.43 -3.27 13.87
N VAL A 120 0.14 -3.80 12.69
CA VAL A 120 -1.10 -4.55 12.45
C VAL A 120 -0.95 -5.94 13.03
N ARG A 121 -1.82 -6.31 13.98
CA ARG A 121 -1.83 -7.63 14.64
C ARG A 121 -2.94 -8.52 14.12
N SER A 122 -4.09 -7.93 13.83
CA SER A 122 -5.26 -8.58 13.26
C SER A 122 -5.97 -7.57 12.38
N LEU A 123 -6.73 -8.10 11.42
CA LEU A 123 -7.75 -7.39 10.69
C LEU A 123 -9.07 -8.04 11.11
N VAL A 124 -10.08 -7.25 11.42
CA VAL A 124 -11.40 -7.74 11.84
C VAL A 124 -12.41 -7.14 10.88
N THR A 125 -13.16 -8.01 10.21
CA THR A 125 -14.23 -7.63 9.31
C THR A 125 -15.56 -7.50 10.05
N ASP A 126 -16.54 -6.82 9.46
CA ASP A 126 -17.91 -6.75 10.02
C ASP A 126 -18.57 -8.14 10.17
N THR A 127 -18.03 -9.14 9.46
CA THR A 127 -18.41 -10.56 9.56
C THR A 127 -17.72 -11.32 10.69
N GLY A 128 -16.81 -10.68 11.43
CA GLY A 128 -16.11 -11.29 12.58
C GLY A 128 -14.94 -12.21 12.23
N GLU A 129 -14.57 -12.29 10.94
CA GLU A 129 -13.35 -12.93 10.44
C GLU A 129 -12.15 -11.99 10.48
#